data_AF-A0A352T4R5-F1
#
_entry.id   AF-A0A352T4R5-F1
#
_cell.length_a   1.000
_cell.length_b   1.000
_cell.length_c   1.000
_cell.angle_alpha   90.00
_cell.angle_beta   90.00
_cell.angle_gamma   90.00
#
_symmetry.space_group_name_H-M   'P 1'
#
loop_
_entity.id
_entity.type
_entity.pdbx_description
1 polymer ?
#
loop_
_entity_poly.entity_id
_entity_poly.type
_entity_poly.pdbx_seq_one_letter_code
_entity_poly.pdbx_strand_id
1 'polypeptide(L)'
;MCTQGVNIYLYEDVKNTISELRSRHTGYTDFPMELKRQVYSIIYKQLASKDNTYTQTQLLEYLGLPKDVFKEQYWNMYSPDMKLRQQVYHNLHIPLNYAEVECNEIYRGILHYIISQADQRTDTFFDMFGKMGLVPLFCANGYSNRIVLLARRNYHQLVQFQNALKKPVKVYKHIRAFTKTIEVMGIEKQKEVLISKINQWLALFSVYQDWSATGYDEYTLAARYFMCNCLRTEYWLDSKLEKTYSYKDGKLVVDDISSYLDGTKMSRSRIKQLCGLSKEDFCKFADMYVKKIHLHLIETDYLNIESISTSIVKQGLNFQFDRQFLYIDMPKYIREYKRFEFNGAHMMDILKVLKTYRGNWIMTWKTYVENLNENSPYYRLSSKEADYDNDVTLEVIYKEMLNMHNVKPLYVYVYRDKDRNRPQSIAFITDIDCSETDDRAFMDKYDVGFRDGGHIRKMTMPEFIDKFIRNSHWKMF
;
A
#
# COMPACT_ATOMS: atom_id res chain seq x y z
N MET A 1 -9.69 -3.43 -45.52
CA MET A 1 -10.17 -4.30 -44.43
C MET A 1 -10.90 -3.41 -43.43
N CYS A 2 -12.19 -3.72 -43.22
CA CYS A 2 -13.17 -2.83 -42.62
C CYS A 2 -12.91 -2.47 -41.17
N THR A 3 -12.98 -1.18 -40.91
CA THR A 3 -13.08 -0.52 -39.61
C THR A 3 -14.50 -0.66 -39.07
N GLN A 4 -14.69 -1.56 -38.11
CA GLN A 4 -15.84 -1.50 -37.21
C GLN A 4 -15.29 -1.37 -35.80
N GLY A 5 -15.51 -0.20 -35.19
CA GLY A 5 -15.20 -0.01 -33.77
C GLY A 5 -15.20 1.44 -33.29
N VAL A 6 -14.74 2.40 -34.09
CA VAL A 6 -14.62 3.80 -33.64
C VAL A 6 -14.94 4.77 -34.76
N ASN A 7 -15.60 5.89 -34.40
CA ASN A 7 -16.07 6.91 -35.31
C ASN A 7 -14.87 7.61 -35.99
N ILE A 8 -14.41 7.07 -37.13
CA ILE A 8 -13.24 7.52 -37.91
C ILE A 8 -13.28 9.03 -38.18
N TYR A 9 -14.48 9.59 -38.38
CA TYR A 9 -14.69 11.01 -38.60
C TYR A 9 -14.11 11.90 -37.48
N LEU A 10 -14.27 11.48 -36.22
CA LEU A 10 -13.78 12.25 -35.07
C LEU A 10 -12.24 12.25 -34.97
N TYR A 11 -11.59 11.17 -35.43
CA TYR A 11 -10.13 11.11 -35.49
C TYR A 11 -9.56 12.02 -36.57
N GLU A 12 -10.21 12.08 -37.74
CA GLU A 12 -9.72 12.89 -38.85
C GLU A 12 -9.90 14.38 -38.59
N ASP A 13 -10.99 14.81 -37.96
CA ASP A 13 -11.20 16.21 -37.57
C ASP A 13 -10.13 16.70 -36.59
N VAL A 14 -9.81 15.88 -35.57
CA VAL A 14 -8.76 16.20 -34.60
C VAL A 14 -7.39 16.21 -35.24
N LYS A 15 -7.09 15.25 -36.13
CA LYS A 15 -5.83 15.19 -36.88
C LYS A 15 -5.66 16.39 -37.82
N ASN A 16 -6.73 16.82 -38.49
CA ASN A 16 -6.73 18.02 -39.34
C ASN A 16 -6.45 19.27 -38.50
N THR A 17 -7.12 19.41 -37.35
CA THR A 17 -6.90 20.51 -36.40
C THR A 17 -5.45 20.55 -35.90
N ILE A 18 -4.88 19.39 -35.53
CA ILE A 18 -3.47 19.29 -35.13
C ILE A 18 -2.55 19.70 -36.29
N SER A 19 -2.80 19.19 -37.49
CA SER A 19 -1.99 19.49 -38.68
C SER A 19 -2.01 20.98 -39.02
N GLU A 20 -3.18 21.63 -38.91
CA GLU A 20 -3.34 23.06 -39.11
C GLU A 20 -2.54 23.88 -38.08
N LEU A 21 -2.66 23.57 -36.79
CA LEU A 21 -1.86 24.23 -35.75
C LEU A 21 -0.35 24.06 -35.96
N ARG A 22 0.07 22.87 -36.38
CA ARG A 22 1.47 22.59 -36.71
C ARG A 22 1.96 23.35 -37.94
N SER A 23 1.11 23.51 -38.96
CA SER A 23 1.43 24.33 -40.15
C SER A 23 1.63 25.81 -39.81
N ARG A 24 0.98 26.29 -38.74
CA ARG A 24 1.14 27.63 -38.17
C ARG A 24 2.27 27.72 -37.14
N HIS A 25 3.17 26.73 -37.11
CA HIS A 25 4.31 26.64 -36.18
C HIS A 25 3.95 26.63 -34.68
N THR A 26 2.73 26.26 -34.31
CA THR A 26 2.35 26.13 -32.90
C THR A 26 3.08 24.93 -32.28
N GLY A 27 3.77 25.14 -31.15
CA GLY A 27 4.41 24.09 -30.37
C GLY A 27 3.38 23.15 -29.75
N TYR A 28 3.71 21.87 -29.57
CA TYR A 28 2.78 20.91 -28.93
C TYR A 28 2.38 21.34 -27.52
N THR A 29 3.27 22.02 -26.78
CA THR A 29 3.01 22.62 -25.47
C THR A 29 1.84 23.60 -25.50
N ASP A 30 1.72 24.36 -26.60
CA ASP A 30 0.86 25.54 -26.72
C ASP A 30 -0.53 25.21 -27.30
N PHE A 31 -0.80 23.91 -27.52
CA PHE A 31 -2.11 23.47 -28.01
C PHE A 31 -3.23 23.88 -27.03
N PRO A 32 -4.42 24.30 -27.54
CA PRO A 32 -5.55 24.63 -26.69
C PRO A 32 -5.95 23.46 -25.78
N MET A 33 -6.31 23.75 -24.53
CA MET A 33 -6.70 22.72 -23.56
C MET A 33 -7.88 21.87 -24.04
N GLU A 34 -8.80 22.47 -24.79
CA GLU A 34 -9.94 21.74 -25.35
C GLU A 34 -9.51 20.68 -26.36
N LEU A 35 -8.55 21.00 -27.25
CA LEU A 35 -7.96 20.03 -28.16
C LEU A 35 -7.25 18.90 -27.39
N LYS A 36 -6.48 19.24 -26.35
CA LYS A 36 -5.80 18.25 -25.49
C LYS A 36 -6.81 17.29 -24.85
N ARG A 37 -7.94 17.81 -24.36
CA ARG A 37 -9.05 17.01 -23.78
C ARG A 37 -9.75 16.13 -24.83
N GLN A 38 -9.96 16.64 -26.04
CA GLN A 38 -10.53 15.87 -27.14
C GLN A 38 -9.62 14.71 -27.54
N VAL A 39 -8.31 14.96 -27.74
CA VAL A 39 -7.30 13.93 -28.01
C VAL A 39 -7.32 12.88 -26.89
N TYR A 40 -7.28 13.31 -25.63
CA TYR A 40 -7.36 12.41 -24.48
C TYR A 40 -8.61 11.52 -24.54
N SER A 41 -9.80 12.12 -24.72
CA SER A 41 -11.09 11.41 -24.73
C SER A 41 -11.16 10.37 -25.83
N ILE A 42 -10.68 10.73 -27.03
CA ILE A 42 -10.71 9.89 -28.22
C ILE A 42 -9.78 8.69 -28.06
N ILE A 43 -8.54 8.92 -27.61
CA ILE A 43 -7.58 7.85 -27.32
C ILE A 43 -8.12 6.95 -26.19
N TYR A 44 -8.64 7.53 -25.10
CA TYR A 44 -9.20 6.77 -23.98
C TYR A 44 -10.34 5.84 -24.44
N LYS A 45 -11.31 6.36 -25.20
CA LYS A 45 -12.43 5.57 -25.72
C LYS A 45 -11.96 4.44 -26.63
N GLN A 46 -10.98 4.71 -27.49
CA GLN A 46 -10.41 3.69 -28.37
C GLN A 46 -9.68 2.60 -27.56
N LEU A 47 -8.82 2.99 -26.61
CA LEU A 47 -8.09 2.03 -25.78
C LEU A 47 -9.02 1.21 -24.86
N ALA A 48 -10.11 1.80 -24.39
CA ALA A 48 -11.11 1.13 -23.55
C ALA A 48 -12.03 0.17 -24.33
N SER A 49 -12.03 0.24 -25.67
CA SER A 49 -12.87 -0.60 -26.51
C SER A 49 -12.42 -2.07 -26.45
N LYS A 50 -13.39 -2.99 -26.38
CA LYS A 50 -13.13 -4.44 -26.35
C LYS A 50 -12.41 -4.94 -27.61
N ASP A 51 -12.64 -4.29 -28.75
CA ASP A 51 -12.07 -4.64 -30.05
C ASP A 51 -10.79 -3.86 -30.37
N ASN A 52 -10.21 -3.18 -29.38
CA ASN A 52 -9.01 -2.39 -29.59
C ASN A 52 -7.81 -3.25 -29.95
N THR A 53 -7.16 -2.92 -31.07
CA THR A 53 -5.92 -3.56 -31.53
C THR A 53 -4.73 -2.57 -31.57
N TYR A 54 -4.95 -1.31 -31.16
CA TYR A 54 -3.95 -0.25 -31.21
C TYR A 54 -3.39 0.07 -29.83
N THR A 55 -2.10 0.37 -29.77
CA THR A 55 -1.44 0.96 -28.61
C THR A 55 -1.64 2.47 -28.60
N GLN A 56 -1.51 3.11 -27.43
CA GLN A 56 -1.51 4.58 -27.33
C GLN A 56 -0.46 5.21 -28.25
N THR A 57 0.72 4.59 -28.37
CA THR A 57 1.80 5.09 -29.22
C THR A 57 1.36 5.13 -30.68
N GLN A 58 0.76 4.06 -31.19
CA GLN A 58 0.23 4.02 -32.56
C GLN A 58 -0.88 5.06 -32.80
N LEU A 59 -1.75 5.28 -31.81
CA LEU A 59 -2.81 6.29 -31.91
C LEU A 59 -2.26 7.72 -31.91
N LEU A 60 -1.22 7.98 -31.12
CA LEU A 60 -0.54 9.28 -31.10
C LEU A 60 0.21 9.54 -32.41
N GLU A 61 0.90 8.53 -32.93
CA GLU A 61 1.58 8.59 -34.23
C GLU A 61 0.59 8.88 -35.36
N TYR A 62 -0.59 8.24 -35.35
CA TYR A 62 -1.66 8.53 -36.32
C TYR A 62 -2.12 9.99 -36.29
N LEU A 63 -2.18 10.59 -35.10
CA LEU A 63 -2.54 12.00 -34.89
C LEU A 63 -1.40 12.99 -35.17
N GLY A 64 -0.19 12.52 -35.50
CA GLY A 64 0.99 13.38 -35.69
C GLY A 64 1.55 13.96 -34.39
N LEU A 65 1.32 13.29 -33.26
CA LEU A 65 1.75 13.70 -31.93
C LEU A 65 2.97 12.89 -31.45
N PRO A 66 3.87 13.47 -30.64
CA PRO A 66 4.94 12.74 -29.98
C PRO A 66 4.38 11.62 -29.08
N LYS A 67 5.07 10.47 -29.02
CA LYS A 67 4.70 9.33 -28.15
C LYS A 67 4.61 9.67 -26.65
N ASP A 68 5.28 10.75 -26.25
CA ASP A 68 5.38 11.25 -24.89
C ASP A 68 4.65 12.59 -24.69
N VAL A 69 3.73 12.96 -25.60
CA VAL A 69 2.97 14.23 -25.55
C VAL A 69 2.24 14.49 -24.24
N PHE A 70 1.88 13.44 -23.49
CA PHE A 70 1.23 13.57 -22.19
C PHE A 70 2.19 13.95 -21.05
N LYS A 71 3.51 13.75 -21.20
CA LYS A 71 4.48 14.04 -20.14
C LYS A 71 4.63 15.54 -19.83
N GLU A 72 5.30 15.86 -18.73
CA GLU A 72 5.49 17.23 -18.22
C GLU A 72 6.08 18.19 -19.26
N GLN A 73 6.99 17.72 -20.12
CA GLN A 73 7.63 18.53 -21.16
C GLN A 73 6.66 19.04 -22.25
N TYR A 74 5.45 18.49 -22.33
CA TYR A 74 4.44 18.84 -23.33
C TYR A 74 3.13 19.26 -22.65
N TRP A 75 2.21 18.31 -22.40
CA TRP A 75 0.88 18.65 -21.89
C TRP A 75 0.76 18.57 -20.37
N ASN A 76 1.68 17.86 -19.71
CA ASN A 76 1.61 17.60 -18.27
C ASN A 76 0.23 17.03 -17.87
N MET A 77 -0.24 16.05 -18.64
CA MET A 77 -1.53 15.39 -18.49
C MET A 77 -1.31 13.91 -18.23
N TYR A 78 -2.21 13.29 -17.47
CA TYR A 78 -2.20 11.85 -17.37
C TYR A 78 -2.45 11.21 -18.73
N SER A 79 -1.81 10.08 -19.04
CA SER A 79 -2.05 9.42 -20.31
C SER A 79 -3.28 8.50 -20.24
N PRO A 80 -4.10 8.42 -21.31
CA PRO A 80 -5.24 7.50 -21.37
C PRO A 80 -4.91 6.04 -21.04
N ASP A 81 -3.79 5.52 -21.57
CA ASP A 81 -3.31 4.16 -21.30
C ASP A 81 -3.06 3.93 -19.81
N MET A 82 -2.37 4.87 -19.16
CA MET A 82 -2.14 4.80 -17.72
C MET A 82 -3.45 4.81 -16.94
N LYS A 83 -4.44 5.64 -17.33
CA LYS A 83 -5.77 5.69 -16.69
C LYS A 83 -6.49 4.37 -16.78
N LEU A 84 -6.42 3.69 -17.92
CA LEU A 84 -7.04 2.38 -18.08
C LEU A 84 -6.33 1.32 -17.22
N ARG A 85 -4.98 1.32 -17.21
CA ARG A 85 -4.22 0.42 -16.32
C ARG A 85 -4.51 0.66 -14.84
N GLN A 86 -4.76 1.90 -14.44
CA GLN A 86 -5.12 2.29 -13.08
C GLN A 86 -6.49 1.73 -12.65
N GLN A 87 -7.37 1.38 -13.59
CA GLN A 87 -8.64 0.70 -13.31
C GLN A 87 -8.50 -0.81 -13.13
N VAL A 88 -7.36 -1.39 -13.53
CA VAL A 88 -7.12 -2.82 -13.45
C VAL A 88 -6.71 -3.20 -12.03
N TYR A 89 -7.61 -3.88 -11.34
CA TYR A 89 -7.33 -4.53 -10.07
C TYR A 89 -6.93 -5.98 -10.31
N HIS A 90 -5.79 -6.40 -9.74
CA HIS A 90 -5.41 -7.81 -9.73
C HIS A 90 -5.64 -8.38 -8.34
N ASN A 91 -6.80 -8.99 -8.11
CA ASN A 91 -7.04 -9.73 -6.88
C ASN A 91 -6.31 -11.08 -6.94
N LEU A 92 -5.03 -11.09 -6.60
CA LEU A 92 -4.33 -12.35 -6.34
C LEU A 92 -4.60 -12.75 -4.90
N HIS A 93 -5.38 -13.80 -4.70
CA HIS A 93 -5.65 -14.39 -3.40
C HIS A 93 -4.42 -15.17 -2.90
N ILE A 94 -3.38 -14.44 -2.48
CA ILE A 94 -2.19 -15.01 -1.86
C ILE A 94 -2.42 -15.06 -0.35
N PRO A 95 -2.12 -16.17 0.33
CA PRO A 95 -2.49 -16.40 1.73
C PRO A 95 -1.55 -15.67 2.70
N LEU A 96 -1.32 -14.37 2.47
CA LEU A 96 -0.51 -13.52 3.32
C LEU A 96 -1.35 -12.99 4.47
N ASN A 97 -0.70 -12.85 5.63
CA ASN A 97 -1.32 -12.44 6.88
C ASN A 97 -0.39 -11.54 7.70
N TYR A 98 0.57 -10.89 7.05
CA TYR A 98 1.62 -10.16 7.75
C TYR A 98 1.22 -8.73 8.11
N ALA A 99 0.10 -8.22 7.60
CA ALA A 99 -0.35 -6.85 7.85
C ALA A 99 -1.85 -6.60 7.62
N GLU A 100 -2.42 -5.73 8.46
CA GLU A 100 -3.87 -5.49 8.57
C GLU A 100 -4.50 -4.96 7.28
N VAL A 101 -3.86 -3.97 6.64
CA VAL A 101 -4.36 -3.34 5.41
C VAL A 101 -4.10 -4.24 4.21
N GLU A 102 -2.86 -4.69 4.03
CA GLU A 102 -2.46 -5.40 2.82
C GLU A 102 -3.06 -6.81 2.71
N CYS A 103 -3.49 -7.41 3.84
CA CYS A 103 -4.06 -8.75 3.86
C CYS A 103 -5.59 -8.76 3.94
N ASN A 104 -6.24 -7.60 4.07
CA ASN A 104 -7.69 -7.47 4.05
C ASN A 104 -8.17 -7.03 2.65
N GLU A 105 -8.98 -7.88 2.02
CA GLU A 105 -9.41 -7.70 0.63
C GLU A 105 -10.31 -6.47 0.46
N ILE A 106 -11.15 -6.16 1.45
CA ILE A 106 -11.99 -4.95 1.45
C ILE A 106 -11.11 -3.70 1.51
N TYR A 107 -10.10 -3.70 2.39
CA TYR A 107 -9.17 -2.58 2.52
C TYR A 107 -8.30 -2.39 1.27
N ARG A 108 -7.83 -3.47 0.64
CA ARG A 108 -7.17 -3.41 -0.67
C ARG A 108 -8.09 -2.86 -1.75
N GLY A 109 -9.37 -3.25 -1.74
CA GLY A 109 -10.38 -2.73 -2.65
C GLY A 109 -10.61 -1.23 -2.47
N ILE A 110 -10.67 -0.75 -1.23
CA ILE A 110 -10.81 0.69 -0.92
C ILE A 110 -9.58 1.45 -1.39
N LEU A 111 -8.37 0.94 -1.10
CA LEU A 111 -7.13 1.53 -1.57
C LEU A 111 -7.08 1.61 -3.10
N HIS A 112 -7.38 0.52 -3.80
CA HIS A 112 -7.42 0.54 -5.26
C HIS A 112 -8.51 1.50 -5.77
N TYR A 113 -9.68 1.56 -5.13
CA TYR A 113 -10.73 2.49 -5.50
C TYR A 113 -10.25 3.94 -5.41
N ILE A 114 -9.70 4.34 -4.27
CA ILE A 114 -9.15 5.69 -4.08
C ILE A 114 -8.02 5.95 -5.09
N ILE A 115 -7.08 5.02 -5.20
CA ILE A 115 -5.97 5.13 -6.15
C ILE A 115 -6.52 5.33 -7.56
N SER A 116 -7.53 4.59 -8.00
CA SER A 116 -8.13 4.66 -9.34
C SER A 116 -8.85 5.97 -9.66
N GLN A 117 -9.28 6.69 -8.61
CA GLN A 117 -9.96 7.98 -8.71
C GLN A 117 -8.98 9.16 -8.64
N ALA A 118 -7.71 8.92 -8.28
CA ALA A 118 -6.72 9.98 -8.22
C ALA A 118 -6.51 10.68 -9.57
N ASP A 119 -6.40 12.01 -9.51
CA ASP A 119 -6.04 12.90 -10.61
C ASP A 119 -4.52 12.95 -10.75
N GLN A 120 -3.96 11.88 -11.31
CA GLN A 120 -2.53 11.67 -11.29
C GLN A 120 -1.78 12.54 -12.29
N ARG A 121 -0.71 13.21 -11.83
CA ARG A 121 0.28 13.90 -12.69
C ARG A 121 1.67 13.24 -12.59
N THR A 122 1.69 11.96 -12.27
CA THR A 122 2.88 11.19 -11.93
C THR A 122 2.75 9.78 -12.49
N ASP A 123 3.89 9.16 -12.82
CA ASP A 123 3.99 7.75 -13.18
C ASP A 123 4.56 6.88 -12.04
N THR A 124 4.80 7.48 -10.87
CA THR A 124 5.49 6.86 -9.75
C THR A 124 4.62 6.82 -8.50
N PHE A 125 4.55 5.65 -7.90
CA PHE A 125 3.87 5.36 -6.65
C PHE A 125 4.91 5.00 -5.59
N PHE A 126 4.92 5.73 -4.47
CA PHE A 126 5.73 5.43 -3.30
C PHE A 126 4.89 4.75 -2.23
N ASP A 127 5.37 3.59 -1.78
CA ASP A 127 4.88 2.92 -0.59
C ASP A 127 5.83 3.22 0.58
N MET A 128 5.42 4.15 1.42
CA MET A 128 6.12 4.58 2.63
C MET A 128 5.74 3.67 3.80
N PHE A 129 6.75 3.18 4.52
CA PHE A 129 6.61 2.08 5.48
C PHE A 129 6.14 0.77 4.85
N GLY A 130 6.20 0.69 3.51
CA GLY A 130 5.76 -0.45 2.73
C GLY A 130 6.46 -1.71 3.16
N LYS A 131 5.75 -2.58 3.86
CA LYS A 131 6.28 -3.78 4.49
C LYS A 131 6.82 -4.73 3.43
N MET A 132 5.93 -5.46 2.75
CA MET A 132 6.33 -6.35 1.66
C MET A 132 6.06 -5.70 0.29
N GLY A 133 5.40 -4.54 0.22
CA GLY A 133 5.07 -3.87 -1.04
C GLY A 133 3.83 -4.45 -1.74
N LEU A 134 2.85 -4.95 -1.00
CA LEU A 134 1.64 -5.54 -1.60
C LEU A 134 0.65 -4.49 -2.13
N VAL A 135 0.56 -3.32 -1.48
CA VAL A 135 -0.30 -2.23 -1.99
C VAL A 135 0.16 -1.79 -3.38
N PRO A 136 1.43 -1.44 -3.64
CA PRO A 136 1.88 -1.14 -4.99
C PRO A 136 1.71 -2.33 -5.97
N LEU A 137 1.83 -3.56 -5.48
CA LEU A 137 1.68 -4.75 -6.32
C LEU A 137 0.24 -4.91 -6.87
N PHE A 138 -0.75 -4.75 -5.99
CA PHE A 138 -2.16 -5.01 -6.30
C PHE A 138 -2.96 -3.78 -6.71
N CYS A 139 -2.63 -2.62 -6.14
CA CYS A 139 -3.46 -1.42 -6.23
C CYS A 139 -2.90 -0.35 -7.20
N ALA A 140 -1.60 -0.39 -7.54
CA ALA A 140 -0.94 0.68 -8.29
C ALA A 140 -0.61 0.30 -9.75
N ASN A 141 -1.52 -0.38 -10.47
CA ASN A 141 -1.24 -0.82 -11.85
C ASN A 141 -1.09 0.30 -12.88
N GLY A 142 -1.65 1.48 -12.63
CA GLY A 142 -1.51 2.67 -13.47
C GLY A 142 -0.11 3.27 -13.49
N TYR A 143 0.74 2.91 -12.53
CA TYR A 143 2.05 3.51 -12.33
C TYR A 143 3.16 2.63 -12.89
N SER A 144 4.05 3.28 -13.65
CA SER A 144 5.22 2.66 -14.25
C SER A 144 6.25 2.29 -13.18
N ASN A 145 6.46 3.20 -12.22
CA ASN A 145 7.41 3.00 -11.13
C ASN A 145 6.65 2.78 -9.83
N ARG A 146 6.87 1.63 -9.17
CA ARG A 146 6.23 1.30 -7.90
C ARG A 146 7.31 1.03 -6.87
N ILE A 147 7.63 2.06 -6.13
CA ILE A 147 8.81 2.11 -5.27
C ILE A 147 8.37 1.85 -3.84
N VAL A 148 8.99 0.85 -3.22
CA VAL A 148 8.78 0.50 -1.82
C VAL A 148 9.99 1.00 -1.05
N LEU A 149 9.74 1.92 -0.12
CA LEU A 149 10.76 2.58 0.65
C LEU A 149 11.02 1.81 1.95
N LEU A 150 12.24 1.33 2.12
CA LEU A 150 12.60 0.37 3.15
C LEU A 150 13.79 0.84 3.99
N ALA A 151 13.66 0.68 5.30
CA ALA A 151 14.79 0.74 6.21
C ALA A 151 15.78 -0.40 5.91
N ARG A 152 17.06 -0.17 6.22
CA ARG A 152 18.19 -1.06 5.90
C ARG A 152 17.92 -2.54 6.12
N ARG A 153 17.42 -2.90 7.31
CA ARG A 153 17.15 -4.29 7.64
C ARG A 153 16.11 -4.94 6.73
N ASN A 154 14.99 -4.28 6.49
CA ASN A 154 13.92 -4.81 5.65
C ASN A 154 14.35 -4.84 4.18
N TYR A 155 15.12 -3.84 3.75
CA TYR A 155 15.68 -3.76 2.41
C TYR A 155 16.50 -5.01 2.06
N HIS A 156 17.49 -5.37 2.88
CA HIS A 156 18.35 -6.52 2.60
C HIS A 156 17.55 -7.84 2.50
N GLN A 157 16.62 -8.07 3.45
CA GLN A 157 15.79 -9.28 3.45
C GLN A 157 14.87 -9.36 2.22
N LEU A 158 14.25 -8.25 1.84
CA LEU A 158 13.33 -8.22 0.69
C LEU A 158 14.06 -8.28 -0.64
N VAL A 159 15.27 -7.73 -0.77
CA VAL A 159 16.10 -7.89 -1.96
C VAL A 159 16.48 -9.36 -2.16
N GLN A 160 16.87 -10.06 -1.09
CA GLN A 160 17.19 -11.49 -1.15
C GLN A 160 15.95 -12.32 -1.48
N PHE A 161 14.81 -12.00 -0.87
CA PHE A 161 13.53 -12.60 -1.20
C PHE A 161 13.16 -12.39 -2.68
N GLN A 162 13.21 -11.16 -3.18
CA GLN A 162 12.91 -10.81 -4.57
C GLN A 162 13.85 -11.52 -5.55
N ASN A 163 15.13 -11.64 -5.22
CA ASN A 163 16.11 -12.37 -6.03
C ASN A 163 15.78 -13.87 -6.12
N ALA A 164 15.43 -14.51 -5.01
CA ALA A 164 15.00 -15.91 -5.01
C ALA A 164 13.72 -16.13 -5.83
N LEU A 165 12.80 -15.16 -5.81
CA LEU A 165 11.56 -15.19 -6.60
C LEU A 165 11.77 -15.12 -8.12
N LYS A 166 12.99 -14.78 -8.62
CA LYS A 166 13.34 -14.94 -10.05
C LYS A 166 13.31 -16.41 -10.50
N LYS A 167 13.38 -17.36 -9.56
CA LYS A 167 13.21 -18.81 -9.81
C LYS A 167 12.07 -19.35 -8.94
N PRO A 168 10.82 -18.94 -9.19
CA PRO A 168 9.71 -19.17 -8.26
C PRO A 168 9.38 -20.64 -8.08
N VAL A 169 9.59 -21.47 -9.11
CA VAL A 169 9.40 -22.93 -9.03
C VAL A 169 10.30 -23.58 -7.98
N LYS A 170 11.54 -23.07 -7.79
CA LYS A 170 12.45 -23.58 -6.76
C LYS A 170 11.93 -23.24 -5.36
N VAL A 171 11.51 -21.99 -5.14
CA VAL A 171 10.92 -21.55 -3.87
C VAL A 171 9.66 -22.36 -3.56
N TYR A 172 8.76 -22.52 -4.54
CA TYR A 172 7.53 -23.29 -4.38
C TYR A 172 7.78 -24.75 -4.02
N LYS A 173 8.85 -25.37 -4.52
CA LYS A 173 9.22 -26.75 -4.14
C LYS A 173 9.43 -26.89 -2.63
N HIS A 174 10.07 -25.91 -1.99
CA HIS A 174 10.27 -25.90 -0.54
C HIS A 174 8.97 -25.63 0.22
N ILE A 175 8.12 -24.72 -0.28
CA ILE A 175 6.77 -24.50 0.28
C ILE A 175 5.96 -25.80 0.23
N ARG A 176 5.93 -26.48 -0.93
CA ARG A 176 5.15 -27.71 -1.12
C ARG A 176 5.67 -28.88 -0.30
N ALA A 177 6.98 -29.01 -0.13
CA ALA A 177 7.57 -30.03 0.74
C ALA A 177 7.13 -29.85 2.20
N PHE A 178 7.10 -28.59 2.67
CA PHE A 178 6.61 -28.26 4.00
C PHE A 178 5.10 -28.52 4.12
N THR A 179 4.28 -28.02 3.20
CA THR A 179 2.81 -28.18 3.31
C THR A 179 2.37 -29.63 3.23
N LYS A 180 3.00 -30.47 2.40
CA LYS A 180 2.75 -31.94 2.39
C LYS A 180 3.00 -32.59 3.75
N THR A 181 4.04 -32.14 4.46
CA THR A 181 4.39 -32.66 5.79
C THR A 181 3.33 -32.25 6.82
N ILE A 182 2.78 -31.04 6.71
CA ILE A 182 1.71 -30.55 7.57
C ILE A 182 0.38 -31.24 7.25
N GLU A 183 0.04 -31.42 5.98
CA GLU A 183 -1.21 -32.05 5.51
C GLU A 183 -1.45 -33.45 6.10
N VAL A 184 -0.40 -34.22 6.36
CA VAL A 184 -0.48 -35.59 6.92
C VAL A 184 -0.55 -35.64 8.45
N MET A 185 -0.43 -34.51 9.14
CA MET A 185 -0.50 -34.43 10.60
C MET A 185 -1.93 -34.16 11.08
N GLY A 186 -2.28 -34.66 12.28
CA GLY A 186 -3.50 -34.23 12.97
C GLY A 186 -3.44 -32.75 13.36
N ILE A 187 -4.59 -32.07 13.41
CA ILE A 187 -4.69 -30.60 13.59
C ILE A 187 -3.91 -30.06 14.80
N GLU A 188 -3.96 -30.74 15.95
CA GLU A 188 -3.23 -30.28 17.14
C GLU A 188 -1.71 -30.38 16.96
N LYS A 189 -1.23 -31.46 16.35
CA LYS A 189 0.18 -31.64 16.00
C LYS A 189 0.64 -30.65 14.93
N GLN A 190 -0.23 -30.30 13.96
CA GLN A 190 0.05 -29.26 12.98
C GLN A 190 0.35 -27.93 13.69
N LYS A 191 -0.52 -27.49 14.61
CA LYS A 191 -0.35 -26.23 15.33
C LYS A 191 0.97 -26.17 16.09
N GLU A 192 1.28 -27.19 16.88
CA GLU A 192 2.52 -27.24 17.68
C GLU A 192 3.78 -27.14 16.81
N VAL A 193 3.85 -27.96 15.76
CA VAL A 193 4.97 -27.96 14.81
C VAL A 193 5.10 -26.63 14.08
N LEU A 194 3.98 -26.04 13.65
CA LEU A 194 3.96 -24.76 12.96
C LEU A 194 4.47 -23.64 13.86
N ILE A 195 3.99 -23.55 15.10
CA ILE A 195 4.43 -22.54 16.07
C ILE A 195 5.93 -22.64 16.29
N SER A 196 6.43 -23.84 16.57
CA SER A 196 7.86 -24.08 16.78
C SER A 196 8.70 -23.67 15.55
N LYS A 197 8.27 -24.05 14.34
CA LYS A 197 8.99 -23.73 13.11
C LYS A 197 8.96 -22.24 12.77
N ILE A 198 7.81 -21.58 12.90
CA ILE A 198 7.71 -20.14 12.65
C ILE A 198 8.58 -19.38 13.64
N ASN A 199 8.56 -19.72 14.92
CA ASN A 199 9.43 -19.07 15.93
C ASN A 199 10.92 -19.23 15.60
N GLN A 200 11.35 -20.43 15.17
CA GLN A 200 12.72 -20.67 14.70
C GLN A 200 13.07 -19.78 13.50
N TRP A 201 12.17 -19.66 12.52
CA TRP A 201 12.40 -18.83 11.33
C TRP A 201 12.38 -17.34 11.66
N LEU A 202 11.50 -16.88 12.55
CA LEU A 202 11.47 -15.49 13.01
C LEU A 202 12.74 -15.11 13.75
N ALA A 203 13.26 -16.01 14.59
CA ALA A 203 14.56 -15.82 15.24
C ALA A 203 15.70 -15.77 14.21
N LEU A 204 15.66 -16.62 13.18
CA LEU A 204 16.63 -16.57 12.09
C LEU A 204 16.60 -15.21 11.38
N PHE A 205 15.42 -14.71 11.04
CA PHE A 205 15.25 -13.40 10.39
C PHE A 205 15.41 -12.21 11.36
N SER A 206 15.52 -12.45 12.67
CA SER A 206 15.85 -11.41 13.64
C SER A 206 17.36 -11.20 13.78
N VAL A 207 18.12 -12.28 13.71
CA VAL A 207 19.58 -12.26 13.84
C VAL A 207 20.27 -11.92 12.52
N TYR A 208 19.81 -12.49 11.40
CA TYR A 208 20.50 -12.39 10.11
C TYR A 208 19.84 -11.37 9.19
N GLN A 209 20.52 -10.25 8.97
CA GLN A 209 20.16 -9.26 7.94
C GLN A 209 20.55 -9.75 6.55
N ASP A 210 21.69 -10.41 6.44
CA ASP A 210 22.14 -11.10 5.23
C ASP A 210 21.91 -12.61 5.38
N TRP A 211 21.02 -13.14 4.53
CA TRP A 211 20.70 -14.56 4.46
C TRP A 211 21.89 -15.45 4.07
N SER A 212 22.90 -14.91 3.39
CA SER A 212 24.10 -15.67 2.99
C SER A 212 24.86 -16.22 4.21
N ALA A 213 24.81 -15.50 5.33
CA ALA A 213 25.46 -15.87 6.58
C ALA A 213 24.75 -16.99 7.35
N THR A 214 23.58 -17.45 6.88
CA THR A 214 22.78 -18.48 7.59
C THR A 214 23.17 -19.91 7.24
N GLY A 215 23.93 -20.14 6.16
CA GLY A 215 24.28 -21.46 5.64
C GLY A 215 23.14 -22.22 4.96
N TYR A 216 21.94 -21.65 4.88
CA TYR A 216 20.82 -22.22 4.11
C TYR A 216 20.84 -21.71 2.66
N ASP A 217 20.28 -22.50 1.74
CA ASP A 217 20.07 -22.03 0.37
C ASP A 217 19.00 -20.92 0.32
N GLU A 218 19.18 -19.98 -0.62
CA GLU A 218 18.31 -18.81 -0.78
C GLU A 218 16.83 -19.15 -1.02
N TYR A 219 16.54 -20.29 -1.68
CA TYR A 219 15.16 -20.68 -2.00
C TYR A 219 14.45 -21.24 -0.77
N THR A 220 15.16 -22.00 0.07
CA THR A 220 14.67 -22.42 1.38
C THR A 220 14.36 -21.22 2.26
N LEU A 221 15.25 -20.22 2.31
CA LEU A 221 15.03 -19.02 3.13
C LEU A 221 13.86 -18.19 2.61
N ALA A 222 13.75 -18.00 1.29
CA ALA A 222 12.61 -17.32 0.69
C ALA A 222 11.28 -18.04 0.96
N ALA A 223 11.27 -19.38 0.89
CA ALA A 223 10.08 -20.17 1.20
C ALA A 223 9.68 -20.02 2.68
N ARG A 224 10.65 -20.08 3.60
CA ARG A 224 10.42 -19.84 5.04
C ARG A 224 9.91 -18.42 5.30
N TYR A 225 10.51 -17.42 4.66
CA TYR A 225 10.09 -16.03 4.77
C TYR A 225 8.64 -15.84 4.30
N PHE A 226 8.30 -16.40 3.14
CA PHE A 226 6.93 -16.37 2.62
C PHE A 226 5.95 -17.07 3.58
N MET A 227 6.25 -18.30 4.00
CA MET A 227 5.39 -19.06 4.93
C MET A 227 5.24 -18.39 6.30
N CYS A 228 6.30 -17.75 6.82
CA CYS A 228 6.20 -16.90 8.01
C CYS A 228 5.15 -15.81 7.81
N ASN A 229 5.19 -15.10 6.68
CA ASN A 229 4.24 -14.05 6.39
C ASN A 229 2.82 -14.57 6.10
N CYS A 230 2.65 -15.84 5.77
CA CYS A 230 1.34 -16.50 5.67
C CYS A 230 0.76 -16.92 7.03
N LEU A 231 1.61 -17.35 7.95
CA LEU A 231 1.20 -18.05 9.18
C LEU A 231 1.39 -17.22 10.45
N ARG A 232 2.02 -16.03 10.36
CA ARG A 232 2.08 -15.07 11.46
C ARG A 232 0.69 -14.82 12.01
N THR A 233 0.57 -14.71 13.34
CA THR A 233 -0.68 -14.20 13.89
C THR A 233 -0.86 -12.76 13.47
N GLU A 234 -2.13 -12.39 13.39
CA GLU A 234 -2.58 -11.04 13.10
C GLU A 234 -2.14 -10.16 14.26
N TYR A 235 -0.94 -9.58 14.15
CA TYR A 235 -0.32 -8.80 15.24
C TYR A 235 -1.24 -7.63 15.66
N TRP A 236 -2.08 -7.12 14.75
CA TRP A 236 -3.07 -6.08 15.05
C TRP A 236 -4.19 -6.55 15.97
N LEU A 237 -4.44 -7.86 16.07
CA LEU A 237 -5.35 -8.51 17.02
C LEU A 237 -4.67 -8.90 18.35
N ASP A 238 -3.38 -8.62 18.51
CA ASP A 238 -2.66 -8.91 19.74
C ASP A 238 -2.59 -7.68 20.65
N SER A 239 -3.25 -7.81 21.81
CA SER A 239 -3.24 -6.83 22.90
C SER A 239 -2.04 -6.97 23.84
N LYS A 240 -1.05 -7.84 23.52
CA LYS A 240 0.14 -8.11 24.34
C LYS A 240 1.49 -7.91 23.62
N LEU A 241 1.51 -7.26 22.45
CA LEU A 241 2.75 -6.82 21.80
C LEU A 241 3.56 -5.86 22.72
N GLU A 242 4.54 -6.37 23.45
CA GLU A 242 5.62 -5.59 24.08
C GLU A 242 6.96 -6.08 23.51
N LYS A 243 7.87 -5.15 23.23
CA LYS A 243 9.27 -5.51 22.98
C LYS A 243 9.89 -5.79 24.35
N THR A 244 9.95 -7.05 24.75
CA THR A 244 10.78 -7.43 25.90
C THR A 244 12.21 -7.61 25.42
N TYR A 245 13.08 -6.72 25.85
CA TYR A 245 14.52 -6.92 25.73
C TYR A 245 15.01 -7.50 27.04
N SER A 246 15.79 -8.57 26.98
CA SER A 246 16.58 -9.00 28.12
C SER A 246 18.05 -9.03 27.74
N TYR A 247 18.89 -9.02 28.75
CA TYR A 247 20.31 -9.27 28.59
C TYR A 247 20.59 -10.64 29.19
N LYS A 248 21.02 -11.59 28.35
CA LYS A 248 21.65 -12.83 28.81
C LYS A 248 23.12 -12.77 28.46
N ASP A 249 23.97 -12.95 29.47
CA ASP A 249 25.44 -12.98 29.33
C ASP A 249 26.02 -11.74 28.62
N GLY A 250 25.50 -10.55 28.94
CA GLY A 250 25.97 -9.28 28.36
C GLY A 250 25.59 -9.08 26.90
N LYS A 251 24.83 -9.99 26.28
CA LYS A 251 24.28 -9.84 24.93
C LYS A 251 22.81 -9.48 25.02
N LEU A 252 22.39 -8.51 24.21
CA LEU A 252 20.99 -8.18 24.01
C LEU A 252 20.28 -9.40 23.40
N VAL A 253 19.37 -9.99 24.16
CA VAL A 253 18.46 -11.04 23.72
C VAL A 253 17.08 -10.41 23.61
N VAL A 254 16.47 -10.53 22.43
CA VAL A 254 15.05 -10.18 22.26
C VAL A 254 14.26 -11.30 22.90
N ASP A 255 13.91 -11.13 24.18
CA ASP A 255 13.07 -12.07 24.90
C ASP A 255 11.65 -11.98 24.35
N ASP A 256 11.11 -13.11 23.95
CA ASP A 256 9.78 -13.30 23.39
C ASP A 256 9.48 -12.76 21.99
N ILE A 257 9.98 -13.52 21.01
CA ILE A 257 9.21 -13.82 19.79
C ILE A 257 7.98 -14.72 20.11
N SER A 258 7.87 -15.30 21.32
CA SER A 258 6.78 -16.23 21.66
C SER A 258 5.38 -15.60 21.68
N SER A 259 5.28 -14.26 21.87
CA SER A 259 4.02 -13.53 21.77
C SER A 259 3.47 -13.43 20.34
N TYR A 260 4.29 -13.64 19.29
CA TYR A 260 3.84 -13.56 17.89
C TYR A 260 2.91 -14.70 17.47
N LEU A 261 2.73 -15.74 18.27
CA LEU A 261 1.90 -16.89 17.92
C LEU A 261 1.12 -17.39 19.14
N ASP A 262 0.01 -16.74 19.44
CA ASP A 262 -1.01 -17.36 20.28
C ASP A 262 -1.57 -18.59 19.55
N GLY A 263 -1.27 -19.79 20.07
CA GLY A 263 -1.74 -21.07 19.53
C GLY A 263 -3.26 -21.23 19.52
N THR A 264 -3.98 -20.39 20.28
CA THR A 264 -5.45 -20.28 20.22
C THR A 264 -5.92 -19.43 19.03
N LYS A 265 -5.07 -18.54 18.50
CA LYS A 265 -5.38 -17.59 17.41
C LYS A 265 -4.84 -18.00 16.04
N MET A 266 -3.94 -18.98 15.93
CA MET A 266 -3.56 -19.52 14.61
C MET A 266 -4.78 -20.18 13.97
N SER A 267 -5.35 -19.52 12.96
CA SER A 267 -6.61 -19.97 12.37
C SER A 267 -6.38 -21.17 11.46
N ARG A 268 -7.22 -22.21 11.62
CA ARG A 268 -7.26 -23.38 10.72
C ARG A 268 -7.43 -22.95 9.26
N SER A 269 -8.09 -21.81 9.02
CA SER A 269 -8.25 -21.24 7.68
C SER A 269 -6.91 -20.81 7.06
N ARG A 270 -5.95 -20.23 7.80
CA ARG A 270 -4.63 -19.87 7.23
C ARG A 270 -3.83 -21.08 6.82
N ILE A 271 -3.84 -22.14 7.63
CA ILE A 271 -3.17 -23.40 7.28
C ILE A 271 -3.80 -23.97 6.00
N LYS A 272 -5.13 -24.02 5.93
CA LYS A 272 -5.85 -24.49 4.75
C LYS A 272 -5.54 -23.65 3.49
N GLN A 273 -5.48 -22.33 3.64
CA GLN A 273 -5.14 -21.42 2.55
C GLN A 273 -3.69 -21.62 2.05
N LEU A 274 -2.72 -21.77 2.96
CA LEU A 274 -1.33 -22.07 2.59
C LEU A 274 -1.19 -23.43 1.91
N CYS A 275 -1.84 -24.48 2.42
CA CYS A 275 -1.82 -25.81 1.80
C CYS A 275 -2.53 -25.81 0.44
N GLY A 276 -3.56 -24.99 0.27
CA GLY A 276 -4.29 -24.82 -0.99
C GLY A 276 -3.57 -23.95 -2.03
N LEU A 277 -2.45 -23.31 -1.68
CA LEU A 277 -1.70 -22.44 -2.61
C LEU A 277 -1.16 -23.25 -3.80
N SER A 278 -1.66 -22.96 -4.99
CA SER A 278 -1.21 -23.60 -6.22
C SER A 278 0.16 -23.09 -6.66
N LYS A 279 0.87 -23.92 -7.46
CA LYS A 279 2.14 -23.51 -8.09
C LYS A 279 1.92 -22.31 -9.01
N GLU A 280 0.81 -22.31 -9.75
CA GLU A 280 0.47 -21.28 -10.72
C GLU A 280 0.27 -19.93 -10.05
N ASP A 281 -0.55 -19.87 -8.99
CA ASP A 281 -0.82 -18.64 -8.25
C ASP A 281 0.45 -18.08 -7.61
N PHE A 282 1.28 -18.95 -7.01
CA PHE A 282 2.55 -18.52 -6.44
C PHE A 282 3.50 -17.98 -7.51
N CYS A 283 3.62 -18.66 -8.66
CA CYS A 283 4.49 -18.19 -9.74
C CYS A 283 3.99 -16.87 -10.34
N LYS A 284 2.67 -16.69 -10.46
CA LYS A 284 2.05 -15.43 -10.92
C LYS A 284 2.33 -14.29 -9.95
N PHE A 285 2.19 -14.54 -8.65
CA PHE A 285 2.58 -13.58 -7.61
C PHE A 285 4.06 -13.20 -7.72
N ALA A 286 4.94 -14.19 -7.81
CA ALA A 286 6.37 -13.97 -7.87
C ALA A 286 6.79 -13.18 -9.12
N ASP A 287 6.22 -13.51 -10.28
CA ASP A 287 6.46 -12.79 -11.54
C ASP A 287 6.04 -11.33 -11.44
N MET A 288 4.84 -11.07 -10.92
CA MET A 288 4.37 -9.71 -10.67
C MET A 288 5.28 -8.97 -9.69
N TYR A 289 5.68 -9.62 -8.60
CA TYR A 289 6.52 -9.02 -7.57
C TYR A 289 7.91 -8.62 -8.11
N VAL A 290 8.54 -9.51 -8.87
CA VAL A 290 9.87 -9.27 -9.45
C VAL A 290 9.82 -8.18 -10.53
N LYS A 291 8.75 -8.14 -11.35
CA LYS A 291 8.66 -7.20 -12.48
C LYS A 291 8.17 -5.82 -12.09
N LYS A 292 7.29 -5.71 -11.09
CA LYS A 292 6.54 -4.47 -10.83
C LYS A 292 7.04 -3.70 -9.61
N ILE A 293 7.77 -4.33 -8.69
CA ILE A 293 8.17 -3.72 -7.42
C ILE A 293 9.65 -3.33 -7.46
N HIS A 294 9.91 -2.06 -7.18
CA HIS A 294 11.26 -1.53 -6.99
C HIS A 294 11.50 -1.30 -5.51
N LEU A 295 12.44 -2.05 -4.93
CA LEU A 295 12.83 -1.89 -3.53
C LEU A 295 13.88 -0.79 -3.44
N HIS A 296 13.70 0.15 -2.54
CA HIS A 296 14.62 1.27 -2.37
C HIS A 296 15.06 1.41 -0.91
N LEU A 297 16.37 1.51 -0.71
CA LEU A 297 16.98 1.69 0.60
C LEU A 297 16.89 3.15 1.02
N ILE A 298 16.39 3.38 2.22
CA ILE A 298 16.47 4.67 2.87
C ILE A 298 17.52 4.57 3.98
N GLU A 299 18.60 5.32 3.82
CA GLU A 299 19.75 5.35 4.75
C GLU A 299 19.49 6.23 5.98
N THR A 300 18.27 6.74 6.13
CA THR A 300 17.90 7.63 7.21
C THR A 300 17.24 6.84 8.32
N ASP A 301 17.58 7.16 9.57
CA ASP A 301 17.12 6.40 10.75
C ASP A 301 15.58 6.42 10.88
N TYR A 302 14.94 7.44 10.30
CA TYR A 302 13.48 7.62 10.31
C TYR A 302 12.90 7.80 8.91
N LEU A 303 11.72 7.23 8.71
CA LEU A 303 10.92 7.38 7.48
C LEU A 303 10.01 8.62 7.60
N ASN A 304 10.58 9.82 7.50
CA ASN A 304 9.80 11.06 7.31
C ASN A 304 9.95 11.58 5.88
N ILE A 305 8.91 12.24 5.35
CA ILE A 305 8.83 12.61 3.93
C ILE A 305 10.01 13.52 3.48
N GLU A 306 10.45 14.43 4.34
CA GLU A 306 11.54 15.37 4.05
C GLU A 306 12.91 14.67 3.92
N SER A 307 13.21 13.79 4.87
CA SER A 307 14.40 12.95 4.88
C SER A 307 14.44 12.02 3.68
N ILE A 308 13.29 11.44 3.33
CA ILE A 308 13.11 10.58 2.15
C ILE A 308 13.39 11.37 0.87
N SER A 309 12.79 12.56 0.71
CA SER A 309 13.02 13.44 -0.42
C SER A 309 14.51 13.72 -0.60
N THR A 310 15.19 14.10 0.49
CA THR A 310 16.63 14.38 0.49
C THR A 310 17.46 13.15 0.15
N SER A 311 17.12 11.97 0.71
CA SER A 311 17.81 10.70 0.43
C SER A 311 17.69 10.31 -1.03
N ILE A 312 16.48 10.39 -1.60
CA ILE A 312 16.22 10.10 -3.01
C ILE A 312 17.05 11.00 -3.93
N VAL A 313 17.09 12.31 -3.63
CA VAL A 313 17.88 13.28 -4.39
C VAL A 313 19.38 12.95 -4.33
N LYS A 314 19.90 12.63 -3.13
CA LYS A 314 21.31 12.22 -2.96
C LYS A 314 21.67 10.97 -3.75
N GLN A 315 20.73 10.05 -3.90
CA GLN A 315 20.92 8.81 -4.66
C GLN A 315 20.76 8.99 -6.18
N GLY A 316 20.59 10.24 -6.66
CA GLY A 316 20.56 10.57 -8.09
C GLY A 316 19.27 10.12 -8.81
N LEU A 317 18.22 9.80 -8.05
CA LEU A 317 16.92 9.50 -8.63
C LEU A 317 16.27 10.81 -9.10
N ASN A 318 16.24 11.03 -10.42
CA ASN A 318 15.76 12.27 -11.03
C ASN A 318 14.23 12.29 -11.18
N PHE A 319 13.50 12.47 -10.08
CA PHE A 319 12.06 12.79 -10.11
C PHE A 319 11.71 13.87 -9.09
N GLN A 320 10.68 14.65 -9.40
CA GLN A 320 10.13 15.67 -8.50
C GLN A 320 9.32 14.98 -7.39
N PHE A 321 9.98 14.61 -6.29
CA PHE A 321 9.35 13.83 -5.22
C PHE A 321 8.08 14.47 -4.67
N ASP A 322 7.99 15.81 -4.63
CA ASP A 322 6.82 16.57 -4.14
C ASP A 322 5.53 16.37 -4.96
N ARG A 323 5.59 15.68 -6.11
CA ARG A 323 4.45 15.43 -7.02
C ARG A 323 4.06 13.97 -7.17
N GLN A 324 4.80 13.06 -6.56
CA GLN A 324 4.61 11.62 -6.74
C GLN A 324 3.41 11.12 -5.92
N PHE A 325 2.88 9.94 -6.19
CA PHE A 325 1.78 9.44 -5.36
C PHE A 325 2.35 8.81 -4.10
N LEU A 326 1.89 9.24 -2.92
CA LEU A 326 2.34 8.68 -1.65
C LEU A 326 1.26 7.79 -1.04
N TYR A 327 1.59 6.54 -0.76
CA TYR A 327 0.85 5.72 0.18
C TYR A 327 1.66 5.58 1.46
N ILE A 328 1.05 5.89 2.59
CA ILE A 328 1.71 5.92 3.89
C ILE A 328 0.94 5.02 4.85
N ASP A 329 1.49 3.84 5.14
CA ASP A 329 0.91 2.94 6.13
C ASP A 329 1.38 3.34 7.54
N MET A 330 0.56 4.12 8.25
CA MET A 330 0.95 4.62 9.56
C MET A 330 1.09 3.51 10.60
N PRO A 331 2.12 3.57 11.43
CA PRO A 331 2.27 2.62 12.52
C PRO A 331 1.09 2.74 13.51
N LYS A 332 0.76 1.63 14.18
CA LYS A 332 -0.22 1.61 15.28
C LYS A 332 0.32 2.35 16.52
N TYR A 333 -0.47 3.34 16.97
CA TYR A 333 -0.25 4.37 18.01
C TYR A 333 0.76 4.15 19.15
N ILE A 334 0.91 2.96 19.72
CA ILE A 334 1.77 2.78 20.93
C ILE A 334 2.84 1.71 20.71
N ARG A 335 2.46 0.56 20.18
CA ARG A 335 3.34 -0.62 20.13
C ARG A 335 4.16 -0.70 18.85
N GLU A 336 3.57 -0.27 17.73
CA GLU A 336 4.35 -0.09 16.51
C GLU A 336 5.24 1.17 16.61
N TYR A 337 4.82 2.20 17.36
CA TYR A 337 5.63 3.39 17.61
C TYR A 337 6.95 3.04 18.30
N LYS A 338 6.93 2.25 19.38
CA LYS A 338 8.14 1.67 19.99
C LYS A 338 8.90 0.71 19.06
N ARG A 339 8.20 0.04 18.15
CA ARG A 339 8.84 -0.88 17.19
C ARG A 339 9.67 -0.13 16.17
N PHE A 340 9.14 0.98 15.66
CA PHE A 340 9.67 1.78 14.57
C PHE A 340 10.31 3.10 15.03
N GLU A 341 10.47 3.30 16.34
CA GLU A 341 10.96 4.55 16.95
C GLU A 341 10.21 5.79 16.42
N PHE A 342 8.92 5.61 16.15
CA PHE A 342 8.03 6.63 15.63
C PHE A 342 7.29 7.28 16.79
N ASN A 343 7.11 8.60 16.76
CA ASN A 343 6.50 9.35 17.87
C ASN A 343 5.57 10.44 17.34
N GLY A 344 4.95 11.19 18.25
CA GLY A 344 4.03 12.28 17.90
C GLY A 344 4.68 13.40 17.07
N ALA A 345 5.95 13.72 17.29
CA ALA A 345 6.67 14.74 16.51
C ALA A 345 6.84 14.29 15.05
N HIS A 346 7.23 13.03 14.83
CA HIS A 346 7.32 12.45 13.48
C HIS A 346 5.99 12.51 12.73
N MET A 347 4.86 12.25 13.43
CA MET A 347 3.52 12.40 12.87
C MET A 347 3.26 13.85 12.42
N MET A 348 3.58 14.83 13.27
CA MET A 348 3.39 16.24 12.95
C MET A 348 4.24 16.68 11.76
N ASP A 349 5.47 16.20 11.64
CA ASP A 349 6.32 16.53 10.49
C ASP A 349 5.77 15.96 9.19
N ILE A 350 5.24 14.73 9.21
CA ILE A 350 4.52 14.17 8.07
C ILE A 350 3.31 15.04 7.70
N LEU A 351 2.48 15.43 8.67
CA LEU A 351 1.31 16.27 8.41
C LEU A 351 1.68 17.64 7.82
N LYS A 352 2.72 18.30 8.35
CA LYS A 352 3.23 19.57 7.81
C LYS A 352 3.65 19.44 6.35
N VAL A 353 4.35 18.36 6.00
CA VAL A 353 4.74 18.12 4.61
C VAL A 353 3.52 17.83 3.73
N LEU A 354 2.62 16.94 4.17
CA LEU A 354 1.41 16.58 3.42
C LEU A 354 0.47 17.78 3.16
N LYS A 355 0.46 18.76 4.05
CA LYS A 355 -0.32 20.01 3.92
C LYS A 355 0.02 20.79 2.64
N THR A 356 1.30 20.78 2.26
CA THR A 356 1.82 21.53 1.10
C THR A 356 2.24 20.62 -0.06
N TYR A 357 2.12 19.31 0.12
CA TYR A 357 2.47 18.31 -0.87
C TYR A 357 1.59 18.41 -2.11
N ARG A 358 2.23 18.45 -3.29
CA ARG A 358 1.57 18.75 -4.57
C ARG A 358 0.99 17.51 -5.22
N GLY A 359 1.58 16.34 -4.97
CA GLY A 359 1.03 15.05 -5.40
C GLY A 359 -0.18 14.63 -4.57
N ASN A 360 -0.85 13.56 -5.02
CA ASN A 360 -1.87 12.91 -4.20
C ASN A 360 -1.27 11.97 -3.18
N TRP A 361 -1.96 11.78 -2.07
CA TRP A 361 -1.51 10.89 -1.02
C TRP A 361 -2.66 10.17 -0.31
N ILE A 362 -2.37 8.98 0.19
CA ILE A 362 -3.25 8.21 1.07
C ILE A 362 -2.46 7.87 2.33
N MET A 363 -3.05 8.15 3.48
CA MET A 363 -2.50 7.78 4.78
C MET A 363 -3.49 6.87 5.51
N THR A 364 -3.03 5.73 6.00
CA THR A 364 -3.84 4.87 6.86
C THR A 364 -3.92 5.50 8.25
N TRP A 365 -5.08 5.40 8.89
CA TRP A 365 -5.34 5.91 10.22
C TRP A 365 -6.06 4.86 11.05
N LYS A 366 -5.38 4.32 12.06
CA LYS A 366 -5.88 3.24 12.91
C LYS A 366 -6.61 3.84 14.12
N THR A 367 -7.93 3.67 14.19
CA THR A 367 -8.86 4.28 15.16
C THR A 367 -9.14 3.42 16.40
N TYR A 368 -8.47 2.29 16.58
CA TYR A 368 -8.62 1.49 17.80
C TYR A 368 -7.89 2.15 18.97
N VAL A 369 -8.66 2.67 19.91
CA VAL A 369 -8.14 3.15 21.18
C VAL A 369 -7.95 1.95 22.10
N GLU A 370 -6.70 1.64 22.47
CA GLU A 370 -6.41 0.69 23.56
C GLU A 370 -6.89 1.32 24.88
N ASN A 371 -8.04 0.85 25.40
CA ASN A 371 -8.62 1.15 26.72
C ASN A 371 -8.41 2.59 27.26
N LEU A 372 -9.43 3.43 27.03
CA LEU A 372 -9.61 4.76 27.62
C LEU A 372 -10.03 4.65 29.09
N ASN A 373 -9.07 4.40 29.98
CA ASN A 373 -9.23 4.87 31.36
C ASN A 373 -8.63 6.29 31.43
N GLU A 374 -9.22 7.24 32.13
CA GLU A 374 -8.65 8.61 32.23
C GLU A 374 -7.28 8.60 32.95
N ASN A 375 -7.02 7.57 33.75
CA ASN A 375 -5.73 7.25 34.35
C ASN A 375 -4.80 6.41 33.45
N SER A 376 -5.21 6.18 32.20
CA SER A 376 -4.43 5.41 31.23
C SER A 376 -3.26 6.28 30.74
N PRO A 377 -2.01 5.80 30.81
CA PRO A 377 -0.86 6.52 30.25
C PRO A 377 -0.98 6.81 28.75
N TYR A 378 -2.03 6.27 28.11
CA TYR A 378 -2.34 6.34 26.68
C TYR A 378 -3.26 7.52 26.28
N TYR A 379 -3.68 8.37 27.23
CA TYR A 379 -4.29 9.68 26.92
C TYR A 379 -3.27 10.66 26.30
N ARG A 380 -1.99 10.44 26.58
CA ARG A 380 -0.84 11.07 25.93
C ARG A 380 -0.14 10.00 25.09
N LEU A 381 0.51 10.39 23.99
CA LEU A 381 1.34 9.51 23.16
C LEU A 381 2.63 9.09 23.92
N SER A 382 2.50 8.57 25.15
CA SER A 382 3.65 8.18 25.96
C SER A 382 4.13 6.80 25.56
N SER A 383 5.28 6.74 24.88
CA SER A 383 6.17 5.62 25.13
C SER A 383 6.72 5.85 26.54
N LYS A 384 6.41 4.98 27.50
CA LYS A 384 6.90 5.01 28.90
C LYS A 384 8.44 5.15 29.08
N GLU A 385 9.22 5.35 28.03
CA GLU A 385 10.68 5.47 28.02
C GLU A 385 11.20 6.62 27.12
N ALA A 386 10.34 7.45 26.52
CA ALA A 386 10.78 8.68 25.84
C ALA A 386 10.48 9.89 26.74
N ASP A 387 11.45 10.80 26.83
CA ASP A 387 11.36 12.05 27.59
C ASP A 387 9.99 12.73 27.47
N TYR A 388 9.43 13.05 28.64
CA TYR A 388 8.11 13.68 28.83
C TYR A 388 7.95 15.08 28.18
N ASP A 389 9.01 15.65 27.60
CA ASP A 389 9.04 17.05 27.16
C ASP A 389 8.54 17.30 25.72
N ASN A 390 8.29 16.25 24.91
CA ASN A 390 7.90 16.39 23.49
C ASN A 390 6.59 15.66 23.09
N ASP A 391 5.71 15.36 24.04
CA ASP A 391 4.46 14.63 23.78
C ASP A 391 3.45 15.45 22.94
N VAL A 392 3.14 14.97 21.73
CA VAL A 392 2.03 15.49 20.92
C VAL A 392 0.76 14.72 21.26
N THR A 393 -0.33 15.39 21.62
CA THR A 393 -1.60 14.71 21.91
C THR A 393 -2.38 14.40 20.63
N LEU A 394 -3.30 13.42 20.71
CA LEU A 394 -4.27 13.14 19.65
C LEU A 394 -5.06 14.40 19.24
N GLU A 395 -5.42 15.23 20.21
CA GLU A 395 -6.12 16.50 19.97
C GLU A 395 -5.31 17.44 19.09
N VAL A 396 -3.99 17.57 19.34
CA VAL A 396 -3.10 18.40 18.52
C VAL A 396 -3.02 17.86 17.10
N ILE A 397 -2.92 16.54 16.93
CA ILE A 397 -2.88 15.90 15.61
C ILE A 397 -4.19 16.16 14.84
N TYR A 398 -5.35 15.98 15.47
CA TYR A 398 -6.64 16.25 14.84
C TYR A 398 -6.85 17.74 14.52
N LYS A 399 -6.40 18.65 15.39
CA LYS A 399 -6.39 20.09 15.10
C LYS A 399 -5.55 20.39 13.86
N GLU A 400 -4.38 19.78 13.71
CA GLU A 400 -3.58 20.00 12.50
C GLU A 400 -4.23 19.39 11.25
N MET A 401 -4.87 18.23 11.34
CA MET A 401 -5.65 17.69 10.21
C MET A 401 -6.83 18.60 9.82
N LEU A 402 -7.48 19.28 10.77
CA LEU A 402 -8.48 20.31 10.48
C LEU A 402 -7.85 21.55 9.81
N ASN A 403 -6.69 22.00 10.30
CA ASN A 403 -5.94 23.08 9.67
C ASN A 403 -5.53 22.72 8.23
N MET A 404 -5.12 21.47 8.00
CA MET A 404 -4.84 20.96 6.66
C MET A 404 -6.09 20.96 5.80
N HIS A 405 -7.24 20.50 6.31
CA HIS A 405 -8.51 20.50 5.57
C HIS A 405 -8.90 21.91 5.07
N ASN A 406 -8.60 22.96 5.84
CA ASN A 406 -8.83 24.35 5.43
C ASN A 406 -7.92 24.84 4.30
N VAL A 407 -6.78 24.19 4.08
CA VAL A 407 -5.83 24.50 2.99
C VAL A 407 -6.08 23.60 1.78
N LYS A 408 -6.31 22.30 2.01
CA LYS A 408 -6.54 21.27 1.01
C LYS A 408 -7.62 20.32 1.56
N PRO A 409 -8.81 20.24 0.94
CA PRO A 409 -9.89 19.38 1.44
C PRO A 409 -9.41 17.94 1.67
N LEU A 410 -9.61 17.48 2.89
CA LEU A 410 -9.31 16.11 3.31
C LEU A 410 -10.58 15.27 3.38
N TYR A 411 -10.48 14.07 2.81
CA TYR A 411 -11.53 13.06 2.76
C TYR A 411 -11.09 11.82 3.54
N VAL A 412 -12.07 11.16 4.15
CA VAL A 412 -11.88 9.97 4.96
C VAL A 412 -12.79 8.86 4.46
N TYR A 413 -12.17 7.73 4.11
CA TYR A 413 -12.87 6.52 3.68
C TYR A 413 -12.76 5.46 4.77
N VAL A 414 -13.89 4.90 5.18
CA VAL A 414 -13.96 3.81 6.17
C VAL A 414 -14.87 2.71 5.68
N TYR A 415 -14.52 1.46 5.95
CA TYR A 415 -15.47 0.36 5.86
C TYR A 415 -16.16 0.21 7.21
N ARG A 416 -17.50 0.17 7.22
CA ARG A 416 -18.27 -0.14 8.42
C ARG A 416 -19.09 -1.40 8.27
N ASP A 417 -18.87 -2.37 9.15
CA ASP A 417 -19.73 -3.53 9.41
C ASP A 417 -20.82 -3.15 10.45
N LYS A 418 -21.98 -3.80 10.47
CA LYS A 418 -22.98 -3.57 11.54
C LYS A 418 -22.65 -4.34 12.81
N ASP A 419 -21.80 -5.38 12.73
CA ASP A 419 -21.34 -6.10 13.92
C ASP A 419 -20.42 -5.21 14.76
N ARG A 420 -20.94 -4.73 15.89
CA ARG A 420 -20.22 -3.88 16.85
C ARG A 420 -19.06 -4.60 17.55
N ASN A 421 -19.03 -5.94 17.53
CA ASN A 421 -17.97 -6.73 18.15
C ASN A 421 -16.76 -6.92 17.22
N ARG A 422 -16.90 -6.55 15.93
CA ARG A 422 -15.77 -6.45 15.02
C ARG A 422 -15.31 -5.00 15.01
N PRO A 423 -14.18 -4.71 15.65
CA PRO A 423 -13.72 -3.35 15.70
C PRO A 423 -13.43 -2.95 14.23
N GLN A 424 -13.79 -1.74 13.80
CA GLN A 424 -13.43 -1.19 12.49
C GLN A 424 -12.29 -0.18 12.66
N SER A 425 -11.06 -0.56 12.29
CA SER A 425 -9.85 0.19 12.67
C SER A 425 -9.48 1.26 11.69
N ILE A 426 -9.67 0.99 10.40
CA ILE A 426 -8.86 1.68 9.41
C ILE A 426 -9.70 2.70 8.70
N ALA A 427 -9.32 3.95 8.92
CA ALA A 427 -9.67 5.07 8.07
C ALA A 427 -8.54 5.30 7.05
N PHE A 428 -8.91 5.59 5.82
CA PHE A 428 -8.00 6.05 4.78
C PHE A 428 -8.22 7.54 4.61
N ILE A 429 -7.27 8.34 5.08
CA ILE A 429 -7.27 9.80 4.97
C ILE A 429 -6.52 10.17 3.71
N THR A 430 -7.10 11.03 2.88
CA THR A 430 -6.53 11.40 1.58
C THR A 430 -7.01 12.78 1.13
N ASP A 431 -6.28 13.37 0.19
CA ASP A 431 -6.66 14.57 -0.55
C ASP A 431 -7.46 14.27 -1.83
N ILE A 432 -7.83 13.01 -2.07
CA ILE A 432 -8.55 12.55 -3.26
C ILE A 432 -10.05 12.51 -2.99
N ASP A 433 -10.80 13.32 -3.73
CA ASP A 433 -12.26 13.34 -3.72
C ASP A 433 -12.84 12.25 -4.64
N CYS A 434 -13.00 11.04 -4.11
CA CYS A 434 -13.64 9.95 -4.86
C CYS A 434 -15.15 10.17 -4.98
N SER A 435 -15.73 9.74 -6.09
CA SER A 435 -17.18 9.60 -6.23
C SER A 435 -17.77 8.69 -5.14
N GLU A 436 -19.04 8.91 -4.81
CA GLU A 436 -19.79 7.95 -4.01
C GLU A 436 -19.76 6.58 -4.69
N THR A 437 -19.64 5.53 -3.89
CA THR A 437 -19.54 4.17 -4.39
C THR A 437 -20.80 3.42 -4.05
N ASP A 438 -21.41 2.78 -5.05
CA ASP A 438 -22.43 1.77 -4.80
C ASP A 438 -21.76 0.50 -4.25
N ASP A 439 -22.20 0.06 -3.07
CA ASP A 439 -21.62 -1.10 -2.38
C ASP A 439 -21.65 -2.37 -3.23
N ARG A 440 -22.73 -2.59 -4.02
CA ARG A 440 -22.82 -3.79 -4.87
C ARG A 440 -21.81 -3.72 -6.01
N ALA A 441 -21.74 -2.59 -6.70
CA ALA A 441 -20.77 -2.37 -7.75
C ALA A 441 -19.32 -2.50 -7.22
N PHE A 442 -19.06 -2.08 -5.98
CA PHE A 442 -17.77 -2.28 -5.33
C PHE A 442 -17.50 -3.77 -5.07
N MET A 443 -18.44 -4.47 -4.43
CA MET A 443 -18.31 -5.90 -4.13
C MET A 443 -18.04 -6.71 -5.40
N ASP A 444 -18.79 -6.44 -6.47
CA ASP A 444 -18.65 -7.11 -7.77
C ASP A 444 -17.29 -6.78 -8.42
N LYS A 445 -16.84 -5.51 -8.37
CA LYS A 445 -15.55 -5.11 -8.97
C LYS A 445 -14.35 -5.75 -8.27
N TYR A 446 -14.41 -5.86 -6.95
CA TYR A 446 -13.27 -6.30 -6.13
C TYR A 446 -13.34 -7.77 -5.71
N ASP A 447 -14.44 -8.47 -6.04
CA ASP A 447 -14.72 -9.84 -5.59
C ASP A 447 -14.61 -9.97 -4.06
N VAL A 448 -15.36 -9.12 -3.36
CA VAL A 448 -15.41 -9.09 -1.89
C VAL A 448 -16.85 -9.16 -1.40
N GLY A 449 -17.06 -9.84 -0.28
CA GLY A 449 -18.37 -9.90 0.37
C GLY A 449 -18.41 -9.01 1.60
N PHE A 450 -19.28 -7.98 1.58
CA PHE A 450 -19.61 -7.27 2.82
C PHE A 450 -20.44 -8.16 3.71
N ARG A 451 -20.15 -8.12 5.02
CA ARG A 451 -20.88 -8.88 6.01
C ARG A 451 -21.86 -7.98 6.73
N ASP A 452 -22.96 -8.57 7.20
CA ASP A 452 -23.93 -7.98 8.13
C ASP A 452 -24.43 -6.57 7.72
N GLY A 453 -24.55 -6.31 6.41
CA GLY A 453 -25.00 -5.02 5.89
C GLY A 453 -23.96 -3.89 6.01
N GLY A 454 -22.67 -4.25 5.95
CA GLY A 454 -21.60 -3.27 5.94
C GLY A 454 -21.57 -2.41 4.67
N HIS A 455 -20.94 -1.24 4.76
CA HIS A 455 -20.94 -0.19 3.74
C HIS A 455 -19.62 0.60 3.76
N ILE A 456 -19.19 1.10 2.60
CA ILE A 456 -18.05 2.03 2.52
C ILE A 456 -18.53 3.46 2.68
N ARG A 457 -18.05 4.17 3.69
CA ARG A 457 -18.46 5.55 3.94
C ARG A 457 -17.35 6.51 3.58
N LYS A 458 -17.69 7.50 2.76
CA LYS A 458 -16.93 8.74 2.56
C LYS A 458 -17.39 9.80 3.55
N MET A 459 -16.44 10.55 4.10
CA MET A 459 -16.67 11.71 4.97
C MET A 459 -15.63 12.78 4.67
N THR A 460 -15.96 14.02 4.98
CA THR A 460 -14.95 15.07 5.15
C THR A 460 -14.24 14.90 6.50
N MET A 461 -13.04 15.47 6.65
CA MET A 461 -12.31 15.42 7.91
C MET A 461 -13.10 16.00 9.12
N PRO A 462 -13.83 17.13 9.00
CA PRO A 462 -14.68 17.61 10.08
C PRO A 462 -15.78 16.63 10.48
N GLU A 463 -16.46 15.99 9.51
CA GLU A 463 -17.49 14.98 9.80
C GLU A 463 -16.91 13.72 10.47
N PHE A 464 -15.71 13.31 10.05
CA PHE A 464 -15.00 12.21 10.67
C PHE A 464 -14.69 12.53 12.14
N ILE A 465 -14.12 13.70 12.41
CA ILE A 465 -13.82 14.15 13.77
C ILE A 465 -15.10 14.26 14.61
N ASP A 466 -16.15 14.90 14.11
CA ASP A 466 -17.41 15.03 14.85
C ASP A 466 -18.01 13.66 15.21
N LYS A 467 -18.08 12.73 14.24
CA LYS A 467 -18.71 11.41 14.46
C LYS A 467 -17.87 10.47 15.30
N PHE A 468 -16.56 10.49 15.15
CA PHE A 468 -15.67 9.52 15.80
C PHE A 468 -15.07 10.03 17.10
N ILE A 469 -14.91 11.35 17.30
CA ILE A 469 -14.33 11.93 18.52
C ILE A 469 -15.44 12.31 19.51
N ARG A 470 -16.48 13.06 19.11
CA ARG A 470 -17.52 13.49 20.08
C ARG A 470 -18.37 12.35 20.65
N ASN A 471 -18.56 11.27 19.89
CA ASN A 471 -19.30 10.09 20.36
C ASN A 471 -18.46 9.12 21.22
N SER A 472 -17.16 9.36 21.39
CA SER A 472 -16.25 8.46 22.10
C SER A 472 -15.70 9.11 23.37
N HIS A 473 -16.55 9.58 24.28
CA HIS A 473 -16.16 10.18 25.58
C HIS A 473 -15.17 11.37 25.53
N TRP A 474 -14.69 11.81 24.36
CA TRP A 474 -13.97 13.08 24.20
C TRP A 474 -14.99 14.20 24.29
N LYS A 475 -15.25 14.67 25.51
CA LYS A 475 -15.77 16.03 25.69
C LYS A 475 -14.69 17.00 25.24
N MET A 476 -14.68 17.32 23.95
CA MET A 476 -14.25 18.65 23.55
C MET A 476 -15.46 19.56 23.74
N PHE A 477 -15.25 20.64 24.49
CA PHE A 477 -16.18 21.58 25.13
C PHE A 477 -16.55 21.23 26.57
#